data_AF-A0A1R3X5J5-F1
#
_entry.id   AF-A0A1R3X5J5-F1
#
_cell.length_a   1.000
_cell.length_b   1.000
_cell.length_c   1.000
_cell.angle_alpha   90.00
_cell.angle_beta   90.00
_cell.angle_gamma   90.00
#
_symmetry.space_group_name_H-M   'P 1'
#
loop_
_entity.id
_entity.type
_entity.pdbx_description
1 polymer ?
#
loop_
_entity_poly.entity_id
_entity_poly.type
_entity_poly.pdbx_seq_one_letter_code
_entity_poly.pdbx_strand_id
1 'polypeptide(L)'
;MPATRRPRLRRWNALPELVRDAPPRVLLVVGAVVVALGVLIVSRPLTSLVLLGIYVGASAVVMGIVELVGRPASWWARSVSAAWILAGLAVLVWLGRSLELLPPVLAVLLVIGGLASIGRAVSRGRVSARILALSWGVAQVAFGVLSFTWPDVTVLVLAVVFGVRTIVFGLGVLARGVAGIRRTRQRKTPFDAQRAVRRRRIRAGWAAAGRYALSLVLVATAAGGWWLNDWLNDGAPVVDAFYDPPVQVPSGHGRLIRSDGYLGRLPENGDVTRILYTTRDAVSRPAVASALVIVPKDPPPGPRPVIVWNHGTTGVAQGCAPSLRDASATKWSIPALEQALKAGWVVVASDFSGQGAPGAYPYLIGKGEARSSLDAVLATSELRTDLTLSPDTVVWGHSQGGHAALWTTAIAEHYAPGIDVKGTAVVAPVADPPALARELLSGPPNAMLSVITSWVLVPYSETYADVHLDDYIAEGSRSIVLEMTQRCPSEPGVVVSVLTALGVSEDRPLYNADLTDGALGRRLAENAMTEPLGTPMLVAWGADDEVIPPQLQRDYVQKLCAEGQPVRWATYAGYDHLRPILPKSRFLPVLYSWTKNLLEGRDQVVDGCGLR
;
A
#
# COMPACT_ATOMS: atom_id res chain seq x y z
N MET A 1 26.80 20.79 -67.57
CA MET A 1 27.54 20.96 -66.29
C MET A 1 26.69 21.79 -65.32
N PRO A 2 26.72 21.51 -64.00
CA PRO A 2 25.51 21.04 -63.32
C PRO A 2 24.68 22.14 -62.63
N ALA A 3 23.35 22.00 -62.79
CA ALA A 3 22.34 22.66 -61.98
C ALA A 3 22.44 22.18 -60.52
N THR A 4 22.58 23.14 -59.61
CA THR A 4 22.69 22.93 -58.17
C THR A 4 21.35 22.43 -57.59
N ARG A 5 21.21 21.11 -57.44
CA ARG A 5 20.17 20.50 -56.61
C ARG A 5 20.31 20.98 -55.17
N ARG A 6 19.47 21.91 -54.74
CA ARG A 6 19.29 22.24 -53.31
C ARG A 6 18.74 21.01 -52.57
N PRO A 7 19.31 20.61 -51.42
CA PRO A 7 18.81 19.46 -50.68
C PRO A 7 17.51 19.83 -49.95
N ARG A 8 16.39 19.25 -50.38
CA ARG A 8 15.11 19.24 -49.65
C ARG A 8 15.23 18.33 -48.41
N LEU A 9 15.79 18.80 -47.31
CA LEU A 9 15.70 18.11 -46.02
C LEU A 9 15.79 19.07 -44.84
N ARG A 10 14.62 19.44 -44.30
CA ARG A 10 14.28 19.52 -42.87
C ARG A 10 13.01 20.36 -42.73
N ARG A 11 11.86 19.69 -42.68
CA ARG A 11 10.64 20.26 -42.13
C ARG A 11 10.25 19.41 -40.92
N TRP A 12 9.59 20.07 -39.98
CA TRP A 12 8.96 19.54 -38.76
C TRP A 12 9.73 19.90 -37.49
N ASN A 13 9.62 21.17 -37.15
CA ASN A 13 9.25 21.70 -35.84
C ASN A 13 9.21 23.23 -36.03
N ALA A 14 8.04 23.88 -35.99
CA ALA A 14 7.93 25.33 -36.20
C ALA A 14 8.52 26.15 -35.02
N LEU A 15 8.52 25.56 -33.82
CA LEU A 15 9.13 26.14 -32.61
C LEU A 15 10.62 26.53 -32.76
N PRO A 16 11.51 25.69 -33.31
CA PRO A 16 12.90 26.06 -33.58
C PRO A 16 13.11 27.19 -34.60
N GLU A 17 12.14 27.51 -35.45
CA GLU A 17 12.21 28.64 -36.38
C GLU A 17 11.82 29.96 -35.69
N LEU A 18 10.75 30.00 -34.88
CA LEU A 18 10.41 31.18 -34.08
C LEU A 18 11.50 31.54 -33.04
N VAL A 19 12.12 30.53 -32.42
CA VAL A 19 13.17 30.72 -31.41
C VAL A 19 14.51 31.13 -32.04
N ARG A 20 14.67 30.99 -33.37
CA ARG A 20 15.94 31.32 -34.07
C ARG A 20 16.14 32.82 -34.29
N ASP A 21 15.05 33.56 -34.44
CA ASP A 21 15.08 35.00 -34.76
C ASP A 21 14.79 35.89 -33.54
N ALA A 22 14.57 35.29 -32.37
CA ALA A 22 14.28 36.01 -31.14
C ALA A 22 15.53 36.74 -30.59
N PRO A 23 15.39 37.96 -30.02
CA PRO A 23 16.49 38.68 -29.41
C PRO A 23 17.15 37.86 -28.28
N PRO A 24 18.49 37.88 -28.14
CA PRO A 24 19.18 37.07 -27.13
C PRO A 24 18.71 37.33 -25.68
N ARG A 25 18.28 38.56 -25.38
CA ARG A 25 17.71 38.94 -24.07
C ARG A 25 16.35 38.28 -23.83
N VAL A 26 15.51 38.17 -24.85
CA VAL A 26 14.21 37.48 -24.78
C VAL A 26 14.43 35.98 -24.56
N LEU A 27 15.42 35.38 -25.24
CA LEU A 27 15.80 33.98 -25.02
C LEU A 27 16.29 33.71 -23.59
N LEU A 28 17.00 34.66 -22.96
CA LEU A 28 17.42 34.52 -21.57
C LEU A 28 16.22 34.53 -20.61
N VAL A 29 15.30 35.46 -20.78
CA VAL A 29 14.09 35.57 -19.93
C VAL A 29 13.20 34.34 -20.11
N VAL A 30 12.90 33.96 -21.35
CA VAL A 30 12.09 32.76 -21.66
C VAL A 30 12.77 31.50 -21.14
N GLY A 31 14.09 31.37 -21.32
CA GLY A 31 14.84 30.23 -20.80
C GLY A 31 14.79 30.13 -19.28
N ALA A 32 14.91 31.25 -18.56
CA ALA A 32 14.85 31.29 -17.10
C ALA A 32 13.45 30.95 -16.57
N VAL A 33 12.39 31.49 -17.17
CA VAL A 33 10.99 31.19 -16.81
C VAL A 33 10.69 29.70 -17.02
N VAL A 34 11.14 29.12 -18.14
CA VAL A 34 10.96 27.70 -18.43
C VAL A 34 11.73 26.80 -17.45
N VAL A 35 12.95 27.18 -17.05
CA VAL A 35 13.70 26.44 -16.01
C VAL A 35 12.98 26.52 -14.67
N ALA A 36 12.52 27.70 -14.26
CA ALA A 36 11.79 27.90 -13.00
C ALA A 36 10.49 27.05 -12.97
N LEU A 37 9.73 27.05 -14.07
CA LEU A 37 8.54 26.23 -14.23
C LEU A 37 8.88 24.73 -14.10
N GLY A 38 9.95 24.28 -14.77
CA GLY A 38 10.39 22.89 -14.67
C GLY A 38 10.84 22.49 -13.27
N VAL A 39 11.56 23.36 -12.56
CA VAL A 39 11.99 23.15 -11.17
C VAL A 39 10.77 23.06 -10.24
N LEU A 40 9.76 23.91 -10.44
CA LEU A 40 8.53 23.88 -9.66
C LEU A 40 7.77 22.55 -9.83
N ILE A 41 7.65 22.07 -11.08
CA ILE A 41 7.03 20.78 -11.40
C ILE A 41 7.80 19.60 -10.78
N VAL A 42 9.14 19.61 -10.80
CA VAL A 42 9.96 18.53 -10.23
C VAL A 42 9.97 18.55 -8.70
N SER A 43 10.04 19.74 -8.11
CA SER A 43 10.14 19.88 -6.64
C SER A 43 8.81 19.65 -5.95
N ARG A 44 7.68 19.85 -6.63
CA ARG A 44 6.34 19.65 -6.07
C ARG A 44 5.37 19.02 -7.08
N PRO A 45 5.54 17.74 -7.42
CA PRO A 45 4.84 17.12 -8.54
C PRO A 45 3.33 16.93 -8.31
N LEU A 46 2.90 16.63 -7.08
CA LEU A 46 1.49 16.41 -6.71
C LEU A 46 0.71 17.72 -6.58
N THR A 47 1.36 18.80 -6.17
CA THR A 47 0.72 20.11 -6.00
C THR A 47 0.78 20.92 -7.30
N SER A 48 1.65 20.52 -8.22
CA SER A 48 1.74 21.03 -9.59
C SER A 48 0.84 20.29 -10.58
N LEU A 49 -0.07 19.40 -10.15
CA LEU A 49 -0.92 18.63 -11.08
C LEU A 49 -1.83 19.52 -11.92
N VAL A 50 -2.37 20.59 -11.34
CA VAL A 50 -3.13 21.60 -12.09
C VAL A 50 -2.23 22.31 -13.11
N LEU A 51 -1.02 22.68 -12.69
CA LEU A 51 -0.04 23.34 -13.56
C LEU A 51 0.42 22.42 -14.70
N LEU A 52 0.62 21.14 -14.41
CA LEU A 52 0.98 20.08 -15.35
C LEU A 52 -0.17 19.84 -16.33
N GLY A 53 -1.41 19.76 -15.85
CA GLY A 53 -2.61 19.63 -16.67
C GLY A 53 -2.82 20.82 -17.60
N ILE A 54 -2.67 22.05 -17.10
CA ILE A 54 -2.71 23.28 -17.90
C ILE A 54 -1.60 23.26 -18.96
N TYR A 55 -0.37 22.91 -18.55
CA TYR A 55 0.77 22.85 -19.45
C TYR A 55 0.61 21.79 -20.54
N VAL A 56 0.15 20.58 -20.20
CA VAL A 56 -0.08 19.48 -21.14
C VAL A 56 -1.23 19.82 -22.09
N GLY A 57 -2.35 20.32 -21.56
CA GLY A 57 -3.51 20.73 -22.35
C GLY A 57 -3.15 21.85 -23.34
N ALA A 58 -2.48 22.90 -22.87
CA ALA A 58 -2.02 23.99 -23.73
C ALA A 58 -0.98 23.52 -24.77
N SER A 59 -0.06 22.65 -24.39
CA SER A 59 0.95 22.09 -25.29
C SER A 59 0.33 21.23 -26.39
N ALA A 60 -0.67 20.41 -26.05
CA ALA A 60 -1.43 19.59 -27.00
C ALA A 60 -2.18 20.44 -28.03
N VAL A 61 -2.86 21.50 -27.57
CA VAL A 61 -3.56 22.46 -28.44
C VAL A 61 -2.58 23.18 -29.36
N VAL A 62 -1.49 23.75 -28.81
CA VAL A 62 -0.48 24.47 -29.59
C VAL A 62 0.17 23.55 -30.62
N MET A 63 0.51 22.32 -30.25
CA MET A 63 1.13 21.37 -31.17
C MET A 63 0.18 20.97 -32.31
N GLY A 64 -1.09 20.70 -32.00
CA GLY A 64 -2.11 20.42 -33.00
C GLY A 64 -2.34 21.59 -33.98
N ILE A 65 -2.41 22.83 -33.48
CA ILE A 65 -2.56 24.04 -34.32
C ILE A 65 -1.34 24.21 -35.25
N VAL A 66 -0.12 24.11 -34.72
CA VAL A 66 1.12 24.27 -35.50
C VAL A 66 1.22 23.24 -36.61
N GLU A 67 0.79 22.01 -36.35
CA GLU A 67 0.81 20.92 -37.33
C GLU A 67 -0.29 21.08 -38.39
N LEU A 68 -1.45 21.61 -38.02
CA LEU A 68 -2.57 21.93 -38.91
C LEU A 68 -2.25 23.09 -39.87
N VAL A 69 -1.51 24.10 -39.39
CA VAL A 69 -1.13 25.29 -40.17
C VAL A 69 0.06 25.03 -41.12
N GLY A 70 0.82 23.95 -40.91
CA GLY A 70 1.93 23.55 -41.79
C GLY A 70 1.50 22.96 -43.15
N ARG A 71 2.13 23.40 -44.27
CA ARG A 71 1.81 22.91 -45.64
C ARG A 71 2.68 21.73 -46.15
N PRO A 72 2.13 20.78 -46.94
CA PRO A 72 0.83 20.12 -46.83
C PRO A 72 0.96 18.77 -46.09
N ALA A 73 0.12 18.56 -45.08
CA ALA A 73 0.03 17.31 -44.32
C ALA A 73 -1.03 16.38 -44.95
N SER A 74 -0.78 15.06 -44.90
CA SER A 74 -1.72 14.02 -45.36
C SER A 74 -3.05 14.09 -44.57
N TRP A 75 -4.13 13.51 -45.11
CA TRP A 75 -5.43 13.48 -44.43
C TRP A 75 -5.32 12.86 -43.03
N TRP A 76 -4.52 11.81 -42.89
CA TRP A 76 -4.20 11.17 -41.60
C TRP A 76 -3.56 12.14 -40.61
N ALA A 77 -2.59 12.94 -41.05
CA ALA A 77 -1.93 13.92 -40.19
C ALA A 77 -2.92 15.01 -39.72
N ARG A 78 -3.88 15.42 -40.57
CA ARG A 78 -4.91 16.40 -40.16
C ARG A 78 -5.87 15.84 -39.12
N SER A 79 -6.29 14.59 -39.28
CA SER A 79 -7.14 13.91 -38.29
C SER A 79 -6.42 13.77 -36.95
N VAL A 80 -5.13 13.41 -36.96
CA VAL A 80 -4.30 13.34 -35.75
C VAL A 80 -4.15 14.72 -35.10
N SER A 81 -3.88 15.78 -35.86
CA SER A 81 -3.77 17.13 -35.31
C SER A 81 -5.09 17.65 -34.73
N ALA A 82 -6.24 17.35 -35.36
CA ALA A 82 -7.56 17.68 -34.82
C ALA A 82 -7.85 16.93 -33.51
N ALA A 83 -7.47 15.65 -33.42
CA ALA A 83 -7.59 14.87 -32.20
C ALA A 83 -6.74 15.44 -31.05
N TRP A 84 -5.52 15.92 -31.34
CA TRP A 84 -4.66 16.59 -30.35
C TRP A 84 -5.26 17.90 -29.81
N ILE A 85 -5.93 18.68 -30.67
CA ILE A 85 -6.60 19.92 -30.26
C ILE A 85 -7.80 19.60 -29.36
N LEU A 86 -8.65 18.66 -29.77
CA LEU A 86 -9.82 18.25 -29.01
C LEU A 86 -9.44 17.66 -27.65
N ALA A 87 -8.42 16.80 -27.62
CA ALA A 87 -7.92 16.23 -26.37
C ALA A 87 -7.30 17.30 -25.45
N GLY A 88 -6.53 18.25 -25.99
CA GLY A 88 -5.96 19.35 -25.21
C GLY A 88 -7.02 20.28 -24.63
N LEU A 89 -8.07 20.60 -25.40
CA LEU A 89 -9.23 21.36 -24.91
C LEU A 89 -10.03 20.59 -23.86
N ALA A 90 -10.21 19.28 -24.04
CA ALA A 90 -10.87 18.43 -23.05
C ALA A 90 -10.09 18.44 -21.72
N VAL A 91 -8.77 18.28 -21.75
CA VAL A 91 -7.92 18.37 -20.54
C VAL A 91 -8.09 19.73 -19.85
N LEU A 92 -8.11 20.84 -20.58
CA LEU A 92 -8.24 22.19 -20.00
C LEU A 92 -9.64 22.46 -19.41
N VAL A 93 -10.71 22.00 -20.07
CA VAL A 93 -12.09 22.20 -19.61
C VAL A 93 -12.43 21.31 -18.42
N TRP A 94 -11.92 20.08 -18.39
CA TRP A 94 -12.24 19.11 -17.33
C TRP A 94 -11.33 19.19 -16.11
N LEU A 95 -10.14 19.80 -16.23
CA LEU A 95 -9.27 20.11 -15.07
C LEU A 95 -9.98 20.94 -14.00
N GLY A 96 -10.99 21.72 -14.37
CA GLY A 96 -11.81 22.51 -13.45
C GLY A 96 -12.95 21.75 -12.78
N ARG A 97 -13.16 20.46 -13.09
CA ARG A 97 -14.30 19.66 -12.58
C ARG A 97 -13.92 18.34 -11.92
N SER A 98 -12.88 17.63 -12.36
CA SER A 98 -12.37 16.43 -11.68
C SER A 98 -10.96 16.07 -12.15
N LEU A 99 -10.03 15.85 -11.22
CA LEU A 99 -8.65 15.41 -11.49
C LEU A 99 -8.54 13.90 -11.75
N GLU A 100 -9.58 13.12 -11.44
CA GLU A 100 -9.60 11.65 -11.54
C GLU A 100 -9.51 11.14 -12.99
N LEU A 101 -9.85 11.98 -13.96
CA LEU A 101 -9.89 11.63 -15.38
C LEU A 101 -8.59 11.99 -16.11
N LEU A 102 -7.66 12.66 -15.43
CA LEU A 102 -6.37 13.04 -15.98
C LEU A 102 -5.49 11.82 -16.32
N PRO A 103 -5.32 10.80 -15.43
CA PRO A 103 -4.55 9.59 -15.76
C PRO A 103 -5.06 8.82 -16.99
N PRO A 104 -6.35 8.46 -17.12
CA PRO A 104 -6.81 7.71 -18.30
C PRO A 104 -6.70 8.53 -19.60
N VAL A 105 -6.90 9.85 -19.55
CA VAL A 105 -6.69 10.72 -20.74
C VAL A 105 -5.21 10.77 -21.13
N LEU A 106 -4.30 10.92 -20.17
CA LEU A 106 -2.85 10.88 -20.41
C LEU A 106 -2.41 9.52 -20.95
N ALA A 107 -2.96 8.43 -20.43
CA ALA A 107 -2.70 7.06 -20.88
C ALA A 107 -3.03 6.92 -22.38
N VAL A 108 -4.24 7.33 -22.79
CA VAL A 108 -4.66 7.29 -24.19
C VAL A 108 -3.76 8.14 -25.08
N LEU A 109 -3.40 9.35 -24.63
CA LEU A 109 -2.50 10.25 -25.38
C LEU A 109 -1.09 9.68 -25.55
N LEU A 110 -0.57 9.02 -24.52
CA LEU A 110 0.74 8.35 -24.55
C LEU A 110 0.73 7.15 -25.49
N VAL A 111 -0.32 6.32 -25.46
CA VAL A 111 -0.47 5.18 -26.38
C VAL A 111 -0.56 5.66 -27.83
N ILE A 112 -1.42 6.65 -28.13
CA ILE A 112 -1.58 7.20 -29.48
C ILE A 112 -0.27 7.84 -29.97
N GLY A 113 0.38 8.65 -29.12
CA GLY A 113 1.66 9.28 -29.44
C GLY A 113 2.77 8.25 -29.68
N GLY A 114 2.77 7.16 -28.90
CA GLY A 114 3.72 6.07 -28.99
C GLY A 114 3.58 5.32 -30.31
N LEU A 115 2.36 4.94 -30.68
CA LEU A 115 2.06 4.29 -31.96
C LEU A 115 2.43 5.17 -33.16
N ALA A 116 2.14 6.48 -33.10
CA ALA A 116 2.57 7.42 -34.12
C ALA A 116 4.10 7.56 -34.23
N SER A 117 4.82 7.44 -33.10
CA SER A 117 6.28 7.42 -33.08
C SER A 117 6.87 6.14 -33.68
N ILE A 118 6.26 4.98 -33.39
CA ILE A 118 6.63 3.68 -33.97
C ILE A 118 6.42 3.71 -35.49
N GLY A 119 5.29 4.23 -35.96
CA GLY A 119 5.03 4.40 -37.40
C GLY A 119 6.08 5.26 -38.12
N ARG A 120 6.62 6.29 -37.44
CA ARG A 120 7.72 7.12 -37.97
C ARG A 120 9.05 6.37 -38.04
N ALA A 121 9.30 5.39 -37.16
CA ALA A 121 10.51 4.57 -37.21
C ALA A 121 10.61 3.75 -38.52
N VAL A 122 9.47 3.39 -39.12
CA VAL A 122 9.37 2.65 -40.38
C VAL A 122 9.70 3.53 -41.61
N SER A 123 9.65 4.86 -41.47
CA SER A 123 9.89 5.82 -42.57
C SER A 123 11.38 5.93 -43.00
N ARG A 124 11.66 6.47 -44.19
CA ARG A 124 13.04 6.65 -44.72
C ARG A 124 13.84 7.71 -43.93
N GLY A 125 14.93 7.30 -43.28
CA GLY A 125 15.77 8.18 -42.45
C GLY A 125 17.04 7.49 -41.93
N ARG A 126 17.90 8.22 -41.20
CA ARG A 126 19.14 7.66 -40.61
C ARG A 126 18.80 6.63 -39.52
N VAL A 127 19.57 5.54 -39.43
CA VAL A 127 19.38 4.45 -38.44
C VAL A 127 19.24 4.98 -37.00
N SER A 128 20.11 5.91 -36.58
CA SER A 128 20.03 6.51 -35.23
C SER A 128 18.76 7.33 -34.96
N ALA A 129 18.08 7.83 -36.00
CA ALA A 129 16.79 8.51 -35.84
C ALA A 129 15.63 7.51 -35.74
N ARG A 130 15.72 6.39 -36.47
CA ARG A 130 14.72 5.31 -36.42
C ARG A 130 14.74 4.60 -35.07
N ILE A 131 15.93 4.29 -34.56
CA ILE A 131 16.11 3.67 -33.23
C ILE A 131 15.52 4.58 -32.15
N LEU A 132 15.82 5.88 -32.16
CA LEU A 132 15.23 6.80 -31.18
C LEU A 132 13.71 6.89 -31.31
N ALA A 133 13.15 6.96 -32.52
CA ALA A 133 11.71 7.01 -32.73
C ALA A 133 11.01 5.74 -32.25
N LEU A 134 11.64 4.57 -32.45
CA LEU A 134 11.16 3.29 -31.96
C LEU A 134 11.24 3.22 -30.42
N SER A 135 12.40 3.49 -29.81
CA SER A 135 12.57 3.47 -28.36
C SER A 135 11.62 4.46 -27.66
N TRP A 136 11.47 5.67 -28.22
CA TRP A 136 10.53 6.66 -27.72
C TRP A 136 9.08 6.20 -27.82
N GLY A 137 8.72 5.57 -28.95
CA GLY A 137 7.38 5.06 -29.17
C GLY A 137 7.01 3.91 -28.25
N VAL A 138 7.92 2.94 -28.09
CA VAL A 138 7.76 1.81 -27.16
C VAL A 138 7.67 2.30 -25.71
N ALA A 139 8.54 3.22 -25.28
CA ALA A 139 8.47 3.79 -23.94
C ALA A 139 7.13 4.50 -23.69
N GLN A 140 6.62 5.28 -24.65
CA GLN A 140 5.32 5.94 -24.52
C GLN A 140 4.16 4.96 -24.40
N VAL A 141 4.15 3.86 -25.18
CA VAL A 141 3.12 2.83 -25.06
C VAL A 141 3.21 2.14 -23.70
N ALA A 142 4.42 1.77 -23.25
CA ALA A 142 4.63 1.13 -21.95
C ALA A 142 4.14 2.01 -20.79
N PHE A 143 4.51 3.30 -20.79
CA PHE A 143 4.01 4.26 -19.79
C PHE A 143 2.50 4.50 -19.91
N GLY A 144 1.93 4.45 -21.12
CA GLY A 144 0.49 4.53 -21.31
C GLY A 144 -0.26 3.35 -20.69
N VAL A 145 0.28 2.13 -20.81
CA VAL A 145 -0.29 0.93 -20.16
C VAL A 145 -0.14 1.00 -18.63
N LEU A 146 1.06 1.37 -18.14
CA LEU A 146 1.31 1.59 -16.71
C LEU A 146 0.37 2.65 -16.10
N SER A 147 -0.03 3.66 -16.89
CA SER A 147 -0.96 4.70 -16.44
C SER A 147 -2.38 4.19 -16.19
N PHE A 148 -2.79 3.07 -16.78
CA PHE A 148 -4.08 2.44 -16.50
C PHE A 148 -4.04 1.56 -15.26
N THR A 149 -2.89 0.94 -14.99
CA THR A 149 -2.73 0.04 -13.85
C THR A 149 -2.36 0.80 -12.57
N TRP A 150 -1.58 1.88 -12.67
CA TRP A 150 -1.08 2.68 -11.54
C TRP A 150 -1.22 4.19 -11.85
N PRO A 151 -2.43 4.76 -11.78
CA PRO A 151 -2.70 6.14 -12.20
C PRO A 151 -1.87 7.16 -11.41
N ASP A 152 -1.77 7.02 -10.09
CA ASP A 152 -1.14 8.03 -9.22
C ASP A 152 0.39 8.05 -9.38
N VAL A 153 1.01 6.86 -9.39
CA VAL A 153 2.47 6.73 -9.62
C VAL A 153 2.83 7.15 -11.03
N THR A 154 2.00 6.84 -12.02
CA THR A 154 2.27 7.26 -13.39
C THR A 154 2.19 8.77 -13.53
N VAL A 155 1.22 9.41 -12.89
CA VAL A 155 1.12 10.87 -12.85
C VAL A 155 2.36 11.49 -12.18
N LEU A 156 2.84 10.93 -11.06
CA LEU A 156 4.07 11.36 -10.40
C LEU A 156 5.31 11.22 -11.29
N VAL A 157 5.49 10.04 -11.89
CA VAL A 157 6.62 9.75 -12.79
C VAL A 157 6.57 10.65 -14.02
N LEU A 158 5.38 10.84 -14.61
CA LEU A 158 5.19 11.77 -15.73
C LEU A 158 5.52 13.19 -15.30
N ALA A 159 5.03 13.67 -14.16
CA ALA A 159 5.35 15.01 -13.65
C ALA A 159 6.86 15.22 -13.54
N VAL A 160 7.59 14.27 -12.95
CA VAL A 160 9.06 14.34 -12.81
C VAL A 160 9.74 14.31 -14.18
N VAL A 161 9.38 13.37 -15.06
CA VAL A 161 9.97 13.26 -16.40
C VAL A 161 9.73 14.51 -17.24
N PHE A 162 8.51 15.05 -17.20
CA PHE A 162 8.14 16.28 -17.90
C PHE A 162 8.80 17.51 -17.28
N GLY A 163 8.90 17.60 -15.96
CA GLY A 163 9.60 18.67 -15.25
C GLY A 163 11.09 18.70 -15.62
N VAL A 164 11.78 17.56 -15.56
CA VAL A 164 13.18 17.42 -15.98
C VAL A 164 13.36 17.79 -17.45
N ARG A 165 12.48 17.33 -18.34
CA ARG A 165 12.49 17.70 -19.76
C ARG A 165 12.37 19.21 -19.95
N THR A 166 11.51 19.85 -19.18
CA THR A 166 11.26 21.29 -19.23
C THR A 166 12.49 22.08 -18.77
N ILE A 167 13.15 21.63 -17.70
CA ILE A 167 14.44 22.18 -17.24
C ILE A 167 15.51 22.07 -18.33
N VAL A 168 15.70 20.89 -18.92
CA VAL A 168 16.70 20.67 -19.98
C VAL A 168 16.42 21.56 -21.20
N PHE A 169 15.16 21.69 -21.59
CA PHE A 169 14.77 22.59 -22.69
C PHE A 169 15.09 24.05 -22.35
N GLY A 170 14.74 24.52 -21.15
CA GLY A 170 15.02 25.87 -20.67
C GLY A 170 16.53 26.18 -20.63
N LEU A 171 17.34 25.26 -20.09
CA LEU A 171 18.81 25.36 -20.10
C LEU A 171 19.37 25.44 -21.53
N GLY A 172 18.79 24.69 -22.47
CA GLY A 172 19.16 24.74 -23.87
C GLY A 172 18.79 26.06 -24.59
N VAL A 173 17.77 26.76 -24.11
CA VAL A 173 17.37 28.10 -24.57
C VAL A 173 18.30 29.15 -23.96
N LEU A 174 18.61 29.06 -22.67
CA LEU A 174 19.58 29.91 -21.97
C LEU A 174 20.96 29.85 -22.62
N ALA A 175 21.47 28.64 -22.88
CA ALA A 175 22.76 28.45 -23.54
C ALA A 175 22.82 29.11 -24.93
N ARG A 176 21.69 29.11 -25.67
CA ARG A 176 21.57 29.80 -26.97
C ARG A 176 21.55 31.32 -26.80
N GLY A 177 20.86 31.85 -25.80
CA GLY A 177 20.88 33.27 -25.45
C GLY A 177 22.29 33.76 -25.12
N VAL A 178 23.01 33.05 -24.24
CA VAL A 178 24.40 33.36 -23.85
C VAL A 178 25.35 33.28 -25.05
N ALA A 179 25.22 32.24 -25.89
CA ALA A 179 26.03 32.10 -27.09
C ALA A 179 25.72 33.19 -28.14
N GLY A 180 24.47 33.65 -28.23
CA GLY A 180 24.05 34.78 -29.05
C GLY A 180 24.76 36.06 -28.64
N ILE A 181 24.74 36.40 -27.35
CA ILE A 181 25.42 37.58 -26.77
C ILE A 181 26.94 37.52 -26.96
N ARG A 182 27.56 36.34 -26.76
CA ARG A 182 29.01 36.15 -26.98
C ARG A 182 29.40 36.33 -28.45
N ARG A 183 28.55 35.89 -29.40
CA ARG A 183 28.79 36.07 -30.84
C ARG A 183 28.62 37.51 -31.30
N THR A 184 27.75 38.30 -30.67
CA THR A 184 27.65 39.74 -30.94
C THR A 184 28.92 40.49 -30.51
N ARG A 185 29.70 39.92 -29.58
CA ARG A 185 30.94 40.48 -29.03
C ARG A 185 32.23 40.07 -29.77
N GLN A 186 32.19 39.01 -30.57
CA GLN A 186 33.33 38.53 -31.36
C GLN A 186 33.04 38.64 -32.87
N ARG A 187 33.49 39.73 -33.49
CA ARG A 187 33.58 39.86 -34.94
C ARG A 187 35.05 40.02 -35.33
N LYS A 188 35.57 39.00 -36.02
CA LYS A 188 36.76 38.93 -36.91
C LYS A 188 37.60 37.68 -36.59
N THR A 189 37.28 36.58 -37.27
CA THR A 189 38.29 35.57 -37.67
C THR A 189 37.89 35.00 -39.05
N PRO A 190 38.85 34.67 -39.93
CA PRO A 190 38.56 34.19 -41.28
C PRO A 190 37.85 32.82 -41.26
N PHE A 191 36.97 32.59 -42.23
CA PHE A 191 36.21 31.35 -42.35
C PHE A 191 37.07 30.21 -42.90
N ASP A 192 37.44 29.28 -42.02
CA ASP A 192 38.20 28.08 -42.39
C ASP A 192 37.24 26.90 -42.70
N ALA A 193 37.12 26.58 -43.99
CA ALA A 193 36.19 25.57 -44.51
C ALA A 193 36.50 24.14 -44.03
N GLN A 194 37.77 23.81 -43.80
CA GLN A 194 38.17 22.48 -43.31
C GLN A 194 37.79 22.30 -41.82
N ARG A 195 38.00 23.33 -40.99
CA ARG A 195 37.49 23.34 -39.61
C ARG A 195 35.97 23.26 -39.54
N ALA A 196 35.25 23.87 -40.49
CA ALA A 196 33.79 23.81 -40.55
C ALA A 196 33.26 22.40 -40.85
N VAL A 197 33.88 21.68 -41.80
CA VAL A 197 33.51 20.29 -42.16
C VAL A 197 33.84 19.31 -41.02
N ARG A 198 35.03 19.43 -40.39
CA ARG A 198 35.43 18.62 -39.23
C ARG A 198 34.50 18.85 -38.03
N ARG A 199 34.14 20.11 -37.73
CA ARG A 199 33.14 20.45 -36.71
C ARG A 199 31.74 19.91 -37.05
N ARG A 200 31.36 19.83 -38.33
CA ARG A 200 30.08 19.26 -38.77
C ARG A 200 30.02 17.74 -38.58
N ARG A 201 31.10 17.02 -38.89
CA ARG A 201 31.24 15.57 -38.65
C ARG A 201 31.27 15.24 -37.16
N ILE A 202 32.06 15.98 -36.37
CA ILE A 202 32.12 15.83 -34.90
C ILE A 202 30.74 16.10 -34.28
N ARG A 203 30.06 17.18 -34.67
CA ARG A 203 28.68 17.47 -34.21
C ARG A 203 27.66 16.41 -34.63
N ALA A 204 27.83 15.81 -35.81
CA ALA A 204 26.96 14.71 -36.25
C ALA A 204 27.21 13.42 -35.44
N GLY A 205 28.46 13.14 -35.07
CA GLY A 205 28.85 12.05 -34.17
C GLY A 205 28.29 12.25 -32.75
N TRP A 206 28.48 13.42 -32.15
CA TRP A 206 27.90 13.77 -30.84
C TRP A 206 26.37 13.75 -30.85
N ALA A 207 25.73 14.19 -31.93
CA ALA A 207 24.28 14.11 -32.07
C ALA A 207 23.78 12.66 -32.24
N ALA A 208 24.57 11.76 -32.81
CA ALA A 208 24.23 10.34 -32.87
C ALA A 208 24.43 9.68 -31.50
N ALA A 209 25.57 9.92 -30.84
CA ALA A 209 25.86 9.44 -29.50
C ALA A 209 24.80 9.89 -28.49
N GLY A 210 24.40 11.17 -28.52
CA GLY A 210 23.33 11.69 -27.66
C GLY A 210 21.96 11.05 -27.90
N ARG A 211 21.66 10.61 -29.13
CA ARG A 211 20.41 9.87 -29.42
C ARG A 211 20.46 8.44 -28.91
N TYR A 212 21.60 7.76 -29.05
CA TYR A 212 21.79 6.43 -28.48
C TYR A 212 21.75 6.46 -26.95
N ALA A 213 22.40 7.44 -26.32
CA ALA A 213 22.33 7.63 -24.88
C ALA A 213 20.89 7.88 -24.41
N LEU A 214 20.14 8.74 -25.11
CA LEU A 214 18.73 8.99 -24.80
C LEU A 214 17.85 7.75 -25.01
N SER A 215 18.07 6.99 -26.08
CA SER A 215 17.40 5.70 -26.30
C SER A 215 17.68 4.71 -25.18
N LEU A 216 18.93 4.59 -24.73
CA LEU A 216 19.33 3.71 -23.64
C LEU A 216 18.61 4.10 -22.34
N VAL A 217 18.59 5.40 -22.02
CA VAL A 217 17.88 5.92 -20.85
C VAL A 217 16.39 5.58 -20.93
N LEU A 218 15.73 5.82 -22.07
CA LEU A 218 14.30 5.52 -22.23
C LEU A 218 13.97 4.04 -22.07
N VAL A 219 14.80 3.16 -22.62
CA VAL A 219 14.64 1.71 -22.47
C VAL A 219 14.90 1.30 -21.02
N ALA A 220 15.94 1.82 -20.38
CA ALA A 220 16.25 1.52 -18.98
C ALA A 220 15.16 2.01 -18.02
N THR A 221 14.58 3.20 -18.24
CA THR A 221 13.49 3.71 -17.41
C THR A 221 12.20 2.92 -17.63
N ALA A 222 11.86 2.55 -18.87
CA ALA A 222 10.68 1.71 -19.14
C ALA A 222 10.84 0.30 -18.57
N ALA A 223 12.00 -0.33 -18.75
CA ALA A 223 12.30 -1.65 -18.18
C ALA A 223 12.37 -1.61 -16.65
N GLY A 224 12.97 -0.56 -16.07
CA GLY A 224 13.00 -0.34 -14.63
C GLY A 224 11.63 -0.09 -14.03
N GLY A 225 10.76 0.66 -14.72
CA GLY A 225 9.36 0.86 -14.32
C GLY A 225 8.54 -0.42 -14.40
N TRP A 226 8.73 -1.23 -15.45
CA TRP A 226 8.09 -2.54 -15.57
C TRP A 226 8.56 -3.51 -14.48
N TRP A 227 9.87 -3.60 -14.25
CA TRP A 227 10.46 -4.41 -13.18
C TRP A 227 10.03 -3.95 -11.79
N LEU A 228 9.94 -2.63 -11.55
CA LEU A 228 9.43 -2.09 -10.29
C LEU A 228 7.94 -2.42 -10.10
N ASN A 229 7.12 -2.32 -11.14
CA ASN A 229 5.72 -2.75 -11.10
C ASN A 229 5.59 -4.25 -10.84
N ASP A 230 6.40 -5.07 -11.51
CA ASP A 230 6.46 -6.52 -11.30
C ASP A 230 6.84 -6.84 -9.85
N TRP A 231 7.91 -6.24 -9.33
CA TRP A 231 8.36 -6.38 -7.94
C TRP A 231 7.33 -5.87 -6.91
N LEU A 232 6.54 -4.85 -7.24
CA LEU A 232 5.47 -4.34 -6.38
C LEU A 232 4.22 -5.24 -6.40
N ASN A 233 3.95 -5.94 -7.51
CA ASN A 233 2.86 -6.90 -7.64
C ASN A 233 3.27 -8.30 -7.14
N ASP A 234 4.55 -8.65 -7.22
CA ASP A 234 5.19 -9.83 -6.64
C ASP A 234 5.17 -9.69 -5.11
N GLY A 235 4.05 -10.05 -4.51
CA GLY A 235 3.84 -9.95 -3.07
C GLY A 235 2.38 -9.79 -2.68
N ALA A 236 1.52 -9.35 -3.61
CA ALA A 236 0.07 -9.31 -3.42
C ALA A 236 -0.45 -10.75 -3.28
N PRO A 237 -0.99 -11.14 -2.11
CA PRO A 237 -1.41 -12.52 -1.88
C PRO A 237 -2.56 -12.86 -2.82
N VAL A 238 -2.40 -13.93 -3.61
CA VAL A 238 -3.46 -14.42 -4.49
C VAL A 238 -4.45 -15.18 -3.63
N VAL A 239 -5.65 -14.62 -3.49
CA VAL A 239 -6.78 -15.32 -2.89
C VAL A 239 -7.24 -16.40 -3.88
N ASP A 240 -6.96 -17.66 -3.57
CA ASP A 240 -7.36 -18.79 -4.41
C ASP A 240 -8.83 -19.19 -4.17
N ALA A 241 -9.34 -20.11 -5.00
CA ALA A 241 -10.72 -20.57 -4.94
C ALA A 241 -11.12 -21.25 -3.62
N PHE A 242 -10.16 -21.60 -2.75
CA PHE A 242 -10.46 -22.12 -1.41
C PHE A 242 -11.28 -21.12 -0.61
N TYR A 243 -10.98 -19.83 -0.75
CA TYR A 243 -11.57 -18.78 0.08
C TYR A 243 -12.91 -18.25 -0.42
N ASP A 244 -13.35 -18.67 -1.62
CA ASP A 244 -14.66 -18.31 -2.15
C ASP A 244 -15.74 -19.20 -1.53
N PRO A 245 -16.62 -18.66 -0.67
CA PRO A 245 -17.68 -19.45 -0.06
C PRO A 245 -18.70 -19.92 -1.12
N PRO A 246 -19.30 -21.10 -0.92
CA PRO A 246 -20.41 -21.53 -1.77
C PRO A 246 -21.61 -20.58 -1.60
N VAL A 247 -22.49 -20.52 -2.59
CA VAL A 247 -23.73 -19.69 -2.55
C VAL A 247 -24.59 -20.02 -1.32
N GLN A 248 -24.60 -21.29 -0.92
CA GLN A 248 -25.27 -21.75 0.30
C GLN A 248 -24.21 -22.25 1.29
N VAL A 249 -24.11 -21.56 2.41
CA VAL A 249 -23.30 -21.98 3.56
C VAL A 249 -24.17 -22.65 4.62
N PRO A 250 -23.60 -23.52 5.48
CA PRO A 250 -24.34 -24.09 6.60
C PRO A 250 -25.04 -23.02 7.45
N SER A 251 -26.22 -23.33 7.97
CA SER A 251 -26.91 -22.44 8.89
C SER A 251 -26.20 -22.38 10.25
N GLY A 252 -26.23 -21.22 10.90
CA GLY A 252 -25.60 -21.02 12.20
C GLY A 252 -24.20 -20.43 12.09
N HIS A 253 -23.40 -20.64 13.13
CA HIS A 253 -22.01 -20.19 13.22
C HIS A 253 -21.14 -21.36 13.72
N GLY A 254 -19.83 -21.25 13.53
CA GLY A 254 -18.87 -22.28 13.94
C GLY A 254 -18.97 -23.59 13.15
N ARG A 255 -19.59 -23.58 11.97
CA ARG A 255 -19.73 -24.76 11.09
C ARG A 255 -18.60 -24.80 10.07
N LEU A 256 -17.97 -25.97 9.91
CA LEU A 256 -16.96 -26.17 8.88
C LEU A 256 -17.61 -26.18 7.48
N ILE A 257 -17.06 -25.39 6.56
CA ILE A 257 -17.49 -25.37 5.16
C ILE A 257 -16.58 -26.26 4.32
N ARG A 258 -15.26 -26.12 4.50
CA ARG A 258 -14.24 -26.90 3.80
C ARG A 258 -12.90 -26.82 4.52
N SER A 259 -12.02 -27.76 4.23
CA SER A 259 -10.65 -27.82 4.73
C SER A 259 -9.70 -28.26 3.62
N ASP A 260 -8.46 -27.78 3.65
CA ASP A 260 -7.41 -28.15 2.70
C ASP A 260 -6.02 -28.03 3.33
N GLY A 261 -5.01 -28.61 2.70
CA GLY A 261 -3.62 -28.46 3.11
C GLY A 261 -3.19 -26.99 3.08
N TYR A 262 -2.43 -26.56 4.09
CA TYR A 262 -1.79 -25.25 4.06
C TYR A 262 -0.59 -25.28 3.12
N LEU A 263 -0.49 -24.26 2.27
CA LEU A 263 0.54 -24.18 1.21
C LEU A 263 1.84 -23.51 1.67
N GLY A 264 1.86 -22.93 2.87
CA GLY A 264 3.04 -22.29 3.44
C GLY A 264 3.95 -23.25 4.19
N ARG A 265 4.96 -22.68 4.83
CA ARG A 265 5.93 -23.39 5.67
C ARG A 265 5.27 -23.99 6.91
N LEU A 266 5.45 -25.30 7.06
CA LEU A 266 4.96 -26.06 8.21
C LEU A 266 5.90 -25.91 9.42
N PRO A 267 5.37 -25.96 10.65
CA PRO A 267 6.18 -26.08 11.86
C PRO A 267 6.83 -27.48 11.94
N GLU A 268 7.86 -27.60 12.78
CA GLU A 268 8.61 -28.86 12.91
C GLU A 268 7.71 -29.97 13.49
N ASN A 269 6.98 -29.64 14.55
CA ASN A 269 6.24 -30.61 15.38
C ASN A 269 4.72 -30.66 15.10
N GLY A 270 4.25 -30.08 14.00
CA GLY A 270 2.81 -30.02 13.70
C GLY A 270 2.47 -30.06 12.22
N ASP A 271 1.24 -30.48 11.95
CA ASP A 271 0.59 -30.42 10.64
C ASP A 271 -0.37 -29.23 10.61
N VAL A 272 -0.48 -28.59 9.45
CA VAL A 272 -1.28 -27.37 9.29
C VAL A 272 -2.37 -27.60 8.26
N THR A 273 -3.60 -27.31 8.64
CA THR A 273 -4.77 -27.34 7.76
C THR A 273 -5.38 -25.94 7.72
N ARG A 274 -5.69 -25.44 6.53
CA ARG A 274 -6.53 -24.25 6.39
C ARG A 274 -8.00 -24.69 6.38
N ILE A 275 -8.85 -23.95 7.08
CA ILE A 275 -10.29 -24.17 7.13
C ILE A 275 -11.03 -22.92 6.67
N LEU A 276 -12.19 -23.12 6.05
CA LEU A 276 -13.19 -22.09 5.80
C LEU A 276 -14.42 -22.46 6.63
N TYR A 277 -14.98 -21.51 7.36
CA TYR A 277 -16.05 -21.77 8.30
C TYR A 277 -17.04 -20.60 8.41
N THR A 278 -18.24 -20.91 8.88
CA THR A 278 -19.29 -19.92 9.12
C THR A 278 -19.05 -19.17 10.43
N THR A 279 -19.29 -17.87 10.44
CA THR A 279 -19.23 -17.04 11.64
C THR A 279 -20.31 -15.95 11.59
N ARG A 280 -20.26 -15.00 12.51
CA ARG A 280 -21.07 -13.80 12.51
C ARG A 280 -20.17 -12.58 12.56
N ASP A 281 -20.50 -11.57 11.76
CA ASP A 281 -19.81 -10.28 11.83
C ASP A 281 -20.11 -9.57 13.17
N ALA A 282 -19.52 -8.38 13.36
CA ALA A 282 -19.67 -7.61 14.60
C ALA A 282 -21.13 -7.26 14.96
N VAL A 283 -22.00 -7.10 13.97
CA VAL A 283 -23.43 -6.76 14.13
C VAL A 283 -24.35 -7.99 13.99
N SER A 284 -23.80 -9.19 14.11
CA SER A 284 -24.49 -10.49 14.16
C SER A 284 -25.04 -11.00 12.81
N ARG A 285 -24.66 -10.39 11.69
CA ARG A 285 -25.01 -10.87 10.34
C ARG A 285 -24.18 -12.11 10.00
N PRO A 286 -24.72 -13.08 9.22
CA PRO A 286 -23.95 -14.23 8.76
C PRO A 286 -22.71 -13.79 7.99
N ALA A 287 -21.57 -14.40 8.30
CA ALA A 287 -20.30 -14.15 7.66
C ALA A 287 -19.52 -15.46 7.47
N VAL A 288 -18.44 -15.40 6.69
CA VAL A 288 -17.51 -16.50 6.51
C VAL A 288 -16.12 -15.99 6.86
N ALA A 289 -15.32 -16.86 7.46
CA ALA A 289 -13.93 -16.59 7.78
C ALA A 289 -13.07 -17.83 7.49
N SER A 290 -11.76 -17.62 7.42
CA SER A 290 -10.78 -18.70 7.37
C SER A 290 -9.91 -18.73 8.61
N ALA A 291 -9.26 -19.88 8.81
CA ALA A 291 -8.30 -20.08 9.88
C ALA A 291 -7.25 -21.12 9.50
N LEU A 292 -6.12 -21.07 10.20
CA LEU A 292 -5.16 -22.16 10.28
C LEU A 292 -5.42 -22.98 11.55
N VAL A 293 -5.52 -24.30 11.38
CA VAL A 293 -5.54 -25.28 12.46
C VAL A 293 -4.21 -26.01 12.45
N ILE A 294 -3.46 -25.89 13.54
CA ILE A 294 -2.14 -26.48 13.69
C ILE A 294 -2.22 -27.59 14.74
N VAL A 295 -2.12 -28.82 14.27
CA VAL A 295 -2.28 -30.04 15.08
C VAL A 295 -0.90 -30.65 15.32
N PRO A 296 -0.55 -31.03 16.56
CA PRO A 296 0.69 -31.75 16.86
C PRO A 296 0.75 -33.10 16.12
N LYS A 297 1.94 -33.48 15.62
CA LYS A 297 2.15 -34.76 14.90
C LYS A 297 2.04 -35.98 15.82
N ASP A 298 2.66 -35.90 17.00
CA ASP A 298 2.75 -36.99 17.97
C ASP A 298 2.16 -36.59 19.34
N PRO A 299 0.85 -36.29 19.43
CA PRO A 299 0.28 -35.85 20.69
C PRO A 299 0.06 -37.01 21.69
N PRO A 300 0.09 -36.72 23.01
CA PRO A 300 -0.25 -37.71 24.04
C PRO A 300 -1.69 -38.23 23.89
N PRO A 301 -2.10 -39.38 24.44
CA PRO A 301 -3.49 -39.82 24.35
C PRO A 301 -4.49 -38.84 25.00
N GLY A 302 -5.73 -38.77 24.48
CA GLY A 302 -6.84 -38.00 25.06
C GLY A 302 -7.27 -36.74 24.28
N PRO A 303 -8.14 -35.89 24.84
CA PRO A 303 -8.52 -34.61 24.24
C PRO A 303 -7.34 -33.64 24.18
N ARG A 304 -7.34 -32.73 23.20
CA ARG A 304 -6.29 -31.72 22.97
C ARG A 304 -6.72 -30.37 23.54
N PRO A 305 -6.01 -29.79 24.54
CA PRO A 305 -6.20 -28.40 24.91
C PRO A 305 -6.03 -27.47 23.70
N VAL A 306 -6.79 -26.39 23.68
CA VAL A 306 -6.80 -25.44 22.56
C VAL A 306 -6.12 -24.15 22.96
N ILE A 307 -5.24 -23.67 22.08
CA ILE A 307 -4.72 -22.31 22.11
C ILE A 307 -5.38 -21.54 20.97
N VAL A 308 -6.15 -20.51 21.32
CA VAL A 308 -6.69 -19.57 20.33
C VAL A 308 -5.65 -18.48 20.11
N TRP A 309 -5.02 -18.45 18.95
CA TRP A 309 -4.06 -17.40 18.59
C TRP A 309 -4.73 -16.31 17.76
N ASN A 310 -4.76 -15.10 18.31
CA ASN A 310 -5.22 -13.90 17.63
C ASN A 310 -4.00 -13.10 17.13
N HIS A 311 -3.85 -12.99 15.81
CA HIS A 311 -2.69 -12.32 15.21
C HIS A 311 -2.75 -10.80 15.35
N GLY A 312 -1.58 -10.16 15.36
CA GLY A 312 -1.48 -8.70 15.23
C GLY A 312 -1.82 -8.21 13.81
N THR A 313 -1.70 -6.92 13.55
CA THR A 313 -2.13 -6.32 12.28
C THR A 313 -1.41 -6.88 11.06
N THR A 314 -2.16 -7.50 10.16
CA THR A 314 -1.68 -7.99 8.85
C THR A 314 -2.22 -7.21 7.66
N GLY A 315 -3.04 -6.18 7.92
CA GLY A 315 -3.78 -5.39 6.93
C GLY A 315 -5.29 -5.55 7.15
N VAL A 316 -6.14 -5.03 6.24
CA VAL A 316 -7.61 -5.18 6.35
C VAL A 316 -8.24 -5.76 5.08
N ALA A 317 -7.49 -5.84 3.99
CA ALA A 317 -7.94 -6.41 2.72
C ALA A 317 -8.05 -7.94 2.79
N GLN A 318 -8.87 -8.51 1.91
CA GLN A 318 -9.04 -9.97 1.82
C GLN A 318 -7.70 -10.72 1.64
N GLY A 319 -6.80 -10.20 0.80
CA GLY A 319 -5.47 -10.78 0.58
C GLY A 319 -4.56 -10.76 1.80
N CYS A 320 -4.85 -9.95 2.82
CA CYS A 320 -4.00 -9.80 3.99
C CYS A 320 -4.12 -10.95 5.03
N ALA A 321 -4.94 -11.95 4.74
CA ALA A 321 -5.15 -13.12 5.59
C ALA A 321 -3.83 -13.83 5.95
N PRO A 322 -3.55 -14.09 7.24
CA PRO A 322 -2.44 -14.95 7.65
C PRO A 322 -2.41 -16.30 6.92
N SER A 323 -3.56 -16.94 6.68
CA SER A 323 -3.64 -18.25 6.01
C SER A 323 -3.12 -18.27 4.57
N LEU A 324 -2.96 -17.10 3.94
CA LEU A 324 -2.41 -16.94 2.58
C LEU A 324 -0.89 -16.80 2.56
N ARG A 325 -0.23 -16.54 3.70
CA ARG A 325 1.20 -16.20 3.74
C ARG A 325 2.05 -17.42 4.06
N ASP A 326 3.28 -17.48 3.56
CA ASP A 326 4.18 -18.63 3.75
C ASP A 326 4.54 -18.91 5.21
N ALA A 327 4.78 -17.88 6.04
CA ALA A 327 5.40 -18.07 7.35
C ALA A 327 4.41 -18.01 8.54
N SER A 328 3.11 -18.05 8.30
CA SER A 328 2.09 -17.80 9.33
C SER A 328 1.97 -18.91 10.37
N ALA A 329 2.25 -20.16 10.00
CA ALA A 329 2.27 -21.31 10.93
C ALA A 329 3.67 -21.61 11.49
N THR A 330 4.48 -20.57 11.75
CA THR A 330 5.86 -20.74 12.23
C THR A 330 6.09 -20.03 13.56
N LYS A 331 7.16 -20.42 14.28
CA LYS A 331 7.62 -19.75 15.51
C LYS A 331 7.96 -18.26 15.38
N TRP A 332 7.99 -17.73 14.16
CA TRP A 332 8.20 -16.30 13.89
C TRP A 332 6.88 -15.51 13.90
N SER A 333 5.75 -16.20 13.68
CA SER A 333 4.43 -15.59 13.59
C SER A 333 3.56 -15.92 14.80
N ILE A 334 3.76 -17.10 15.40
CA ILE A 334 3.02 -17.56 16.58
C ILE A 334 4.03 -17.79 17.73
N PRO A 335 3.89 -17.05 18.85
CA PRO A 335 4.81 -17.16 19.98
C PRO A 335 4.70 -18.57 20.60
N ALA A 336 5.84 -19.15 20.97
CA ALA A 336 5.92 -20.46 21.63
C ALA A 336 5.24 -21.64 20.91
N LEU A 337 5.02 -21.53 19.58
CA LEU A 337 4.32 -22.55 18.78
C LEU A 337 4.90 -23.95 18.95
N GLU A 338 6.22 -24.11 18.82
CA GLU A 338 6.87 -25.42 18.90
C GLU A 338 6.73 -26.04 20.30
N GLN A 339 6.69 -25.22 21.35
CA GLN A 339 6.47 -25.68 22.72
C GLN A 339 5.02 -26.11 22.93
N ALA A 340 4.05 -25.37 22.37
CA ALA A 340 2.64 -25.74 22.42
C ALA A 340 2.38 -27.09 21.73
N LEU A 341 2.93 -27.27 20.53
CA LEU A 341 2.79 -28.52 19.77
C LEU A 341 3.46 -29.71 20.50
N LYS A 342 4.66 -29.51 21.05
CA LYS A 342 5.32 -30.55 21.88
C LYS A 342 4.53 -30.92 23.14
N ALA A 343 3.74 -29.99 23.67
CA ALA A 343 2.84 -30.24 24.80
C ALA A 343 1.52 -30.91 24.39
N GLY A 344 1.29 -31.13 23.08
CA GLY A 344 0.08 -31.75 22.57
C GLY A 344 -1.10 -30.79 22.41
N TRP A 345 -0.88 -29.48 22.47
CA TRP A 345 -1.93 -28.48 22.31
C TRP A 345 -2.19 -28.20 20.83
N VAL A 346 -3.45 -28.00 20.48
CA VAL A 346 -3.86 -27.55 19.14
C VAL A 346 -3.87 -26.03 19.12
N VAL A 347 -3.27 -25.42 18.10
CA VAL A 347 -3.34 -23.97 17.90
C VAL A 347 -4.34 -23.66 16.79
N VAL A 348 -5.34 -22.85 17.09
CA VAL A 348 -6.33 -22.36 16.14
C VAL A 348 -6.09 -20.86 15.94
N ALA A 349 -5.74 -20.48 14.72
CA ALA A 349 -5.39 -19.10 14.36
C ALA A 349 -6.33 -18.61 13.26
N SER A 350 -7.35 -17.83 13.62
CA SER A 350 -8.29 -17.27 12.65
C SER A 350 -7.69 -16.08 11.91
N ASP A 351 -8.07 -15.92 10.64
CA ASP A 351 -7.82 -14.70 9.86
C ASP A 351 -8.83 -13.58 10.18
N PHE A 352 -9.90 -13.89 10.92
CA PHE A 352 -11.12 -13.10 11.08
C PHE A 352 -11.97 -12.98 9.80
N SER A 353 -13.26 -12.65 9.94
CA SER A 353 -14.12 -12.38 8.78
C SER A 353 -13.57 -11.23 7.94
N GLY A 354 -13.72 -11.28 6.61
CA GLY A 354 -13.24 -10.23 5.70
C GLY A 354 -11.77 -10.34 5.31
N GLN A 355 -10.98 -11.15 6.01
CA GLN A 355 -9.67 -11.62 5.55
C GLN A 355 -9.76 -13.06 5.09
N GLY A 356 -9.14 -13.36 3.95
CA GLY A 356 -9.25 -14.64 3.27
C GLY A 356 -10.59 -14.75 2.57
N ALA A 357 -11.68 -14.79 3.33
CA ALA A 357 -13.05 -14.81 2.81
C ALA A 357 -13.62 -13.38 2.57
N PRO A 358 -14.60 -13.21 1.68
CA PRO A 358 -15.27 -11.93 1.46
C PRO A 358 -16.01 -11.42 2.70
N GLY A 359 -16.00 -10.11 2.92
CA GLY A 359 -16.75 -9.45 3.99
C GLY A 359 -16.02 -8.23 4.54
N ALA A 360 -16.66 -7.56 5.52
CA ALA A 360 -16.01 -6.47 6.25
C ALA A 360 -15.04 -7.06 7.29
N TYR A 361 -13.81 -6.54 7.32
CA TYR A 361 -12.80 -6.96 8.28
C TYR A 361 -12.94 -6.21 9.60
N PRO A 362 -13.05 -6.89 10.76
CA PRO A 362 -13.38 -6.24 12.02
C PRO A 362 -12.14 -5.64 12.73
N TYR A 363 -11.34 -4.82 12.04
CA TYR A 363 -10.11 -4.24 12.64
C TYR A 363 -10.42 -3.40 13.89
N LEU A 364 -9.97 -3.85 15.06
CA LEU A 364 -10.33 -3.24 16.36
C LEU A 364 -11.85 -3.15 16.57
N ILE A 365 -12.60 -4.11 16.02
CA ILE A 365 -14.03 -4.28 16.25
C ILE A 365 -14.23 -5.60 17.00
N GLY A 366 -14.27 -5.50 18.32
CA GLY A 366 -14.00 -6.60 19.23
C GLY A 366 -14.94 -7.80 19.07
N LYS A 367 -16.24 -7.55 18.93
CA LYS A 367 -17.22 -8.62 18.72
C LYS A 367 -16.97 -9.39 17.41
N GLY A 368 -16.55 -8.73 16.34
CA GLY A 368 -16.28 -9.40 15.06
C GLY A 368 -15.04 -10.30 15.13
N GLU A 369 -13.95 -9.78 15.72
CA GLU A 369 -12.70 -10.54 15.93
C GLU A 369 -12.96 -11.76 16.83
N ALA A 370 -13.63 -11.55 17.96
CA ALA A 370 -13.91 -12.58 18.95
C ALA A 370 -14.81 -13.71 18.43
N ARG A 371 -15.88 -13.36 17.70
CA ARG A 371 -16.80 -14.34 17.12
C ARG A 371 -16.09 -15.22 16.09
N SER A 372 -15.27 -14.62 15.24
CA SER A 372 -14.45 -15.35 14.28
C SER A 372 -13.53 -16.35 15.01
N SER A 373 -12.79 -15.90 16.03
CA SER A 373 -11.89 -16.76 16.80
C SER A 373 -12.57 -17.92 17.51
N LEU A 374 -13.72 -17.69 18.17
CA LEU A 374 -14.48 -18.76 18.83
C LEU A 374 -15.06 -19.74 17.80
N ASP A 375 -15.60 -19.23 16.70
CA ASP A 375 -16.19 -20.06 15.64
C ASP A 375 -15.14 -20.90 14.90
N ALA A 376 -13.90 -20.44 14.81
CA ALA A 376 -12.80 -21.24 14.30
C ALA A 376 -12.55 -22.49 15.17
N VAL A 377 -12.65 -22.38 16.50
CA VAL A 377 -12.51 -23.51 17.42
C VAL A 377 -13.67 -24.49 17.28
N LEU A 378 -14.91 -23.97 17.20
CA LEU A 378 -16.10 -24.80 16.96
C LEU A 378 -15.98 -25.56 15.63
N ALA A 379 -15.57 -24.88 14.56
CA ALA A 379 -15.39 -25.49 13.24
C ALA A 379 -14.23 -26.52 13.23
N THR A 380 -13.18 -26.28 14.01
CA THR A 380 -12.07 -27.23 14.18
C THR A 380 -12.54 -28.56 14.78
N SER A 381 -13.56 -28.53 15.64
CA SER A 381 -14.15 -29.75 16.21
C SER A 381 -14.86 -30.62 15.16
N GLU A 382 -15.16 -30.08 13.98
CA GLU A 382 -15.76 -30.80 12.85
C GLU A 382 -14.71 -31.27 11.81
N LEU A 383 -13.44 -30.95 12.01
CA LEU A 383 -12.39 -31.12 11.01
C LEU A 383 -12.12 -32.59 10.65
N ARG A 384 -12.00 -33.46 11.66
CA ARG A 384 -11.74 -34.90 11.48
C ARG A 384 -12.11 -35.67 12.74
N THR A 385 -12.54 -36.92 12.57
CA THR A 385 -13.11 -37.74 13.67
C THR A 385 -12.10 -38.22 14.70
N ASP A 386 -10.81 -38.26 14.35
CA ASP A 386 -9.71 -38.66 15.23
C ASP A 386 -9.04 -37.47 15.94
N LEU A 387 -9.53 -36.25 15.72
CA LEU A 387 -9.17 -35.07 16.49
C LEU A 387 -10.25 -34.75 17.51
N THR A 388 -9.97 -34.94 18.80
CA THR A 388 -10.86 -34.53 19.89
C THR A 388 -10.26 -33.34 20.61
N LEU A 389 -10.96 -32.20 20.62
CA LEU A 389 -10.56 -31.02 21.38
C LEU A 389 -11.04 -31.12 22.84
N SER A 390 -10.23 -30.64 23.77
CA SER A 390 -10.66 -30.35 25.14
C SER A 390 -11.49 -29.06 25.13
N PRO A 391 -12.49 -28.91 26.02
CA PRO A 391 -13.11 -27.60 26.25
C PRO A 391 -12.10 -26.58 26.79
N ASP A 392 -11.07 -27.04 27.51
CA ASP A 392 -10.06 -26.18 28.14
C ASP A 392 -9.26 -25.41 27.08
N THR A 393 -9.45 -24.09 27.09
CA THR A 393 -8.90 -23.17 26.09
C THR A 393 -8.13 -22.05 26.76
N VAL A 394 -6.97 -21.68 26.19
CA VAL A 394 -6.25 -20.45 26.57
C VAL A 394 -6.17 -19.53 25.36
N VAL A 395 -6.50 -18.26 25.57
CA VAL A 395 -6.55 -17.28 24.48
C VAL A 395 -5.27 -16.46 24.49
N TRP A 396 -4.57 -16.41 23.36
CA TRP A 396 -3.35 -15.63 23.16
C TRP A 396 -3.59 -14.53 22.12
N GLY A 397 -2.90 -13.40 22.27
CA GLY A 397 -2.91 -12.35 21.24
C GLY A 397 -1.82 -11.29 21.40
N HIS A 398 -1.49 -10.62 20.29
CA HIS A 398 -0.51 -9.52 20.25
C HIS A 398 -1.04 -8.29 19.51
N SER A 399 -0.78 -7.08 20.02
CA SER A 399 -1.19 -5.82 19.36
C SER A 399 -2.71 -5.76 19.16
N GLN A 400 -3.20 -5.56 17.93
CA GLN A 400 -4.61 -5.78 17.55
C GLN A 400 -5.12 -7.16 17.97
N GLY A 401 -4.34 -8.22 17.79
CA GLY A 401 -4.69 -9.56 18.25
C GLY A 401 -4.81 -9.65 19.78
N GLY A 402 -4.12 -8.78 20.51
CA GLY A 402 -4.31 -8.62 21.96
C GLY A 402 -5.71 -8.07 22.27
N HIS A 403 -6.19 -7.08 21.52
CA HIS A 403 -7.57 -6.60 21.60
C HIS A 403 -8.59 -7.71 21.28
N ALA A 404 -8.37 -8.43 20.18
CA ALA A 404 -9.20 -9.57 19.79
C ALA A 404 -9.23 -10.66 20.88
N ALA A 405 -8.10 -10.95 21.52
CA ALA A 405 -7.99 -11.92 22.60
C ALA A 405 -8.81 -11.51 23.84
N LEU A 406 -8.77 -10.23 24.23
CA LEU A 406 -9.57 -9.72 25.33
C LEU A 406 -11.08 -9.91 25.06
N TRP A 407 -11.53 -9.52 23.86
CA TRP A 407 -12.93 -9.68 23.46
C TRP A 407 -13.34 -11.15 23.29
N THR A 408 -12.45 -12.01 22.80
CA THR A 408 -12.65 -13.46 22.68
C THR A 408 -13.04 -14.04 24.04
N THR A 409 -12.26 -13.72 25.07
CA THR A 409 -12.57 -14.15 26.44
C THR A 409 -13.86 -13.54 26.96
N ALA A 410 -14.05 -12.23 26.77
CA ALA A 410 -15.20 -11.50 27.31
C ALA A 410 -16.56 -12.05 26.84
N ILE A 411 -16.64 -12.60 25.63
CA ILE A 411 -17.90 -13.11 25.07
C ILE A 411 -18.01 -14.64 25.05
N ALA A 412 -16.95 -15.37 25.38
CA ALA A 412 -16.85 -16.82 25.19
C ALA A 412 -18.02 -17.59 25.85
N GLU A 413 -18.29 -17.32 27.12
CA GLU A 413 -19.33 -18.02 27.90
C GLU A 413 -20.72 -17.92 27.25
N HIS A 414 -21.06 -16.74 26.71
CA HIS A 414 -22.38 -16.48 26.15
C HIS A 414 -22.49 -16.85 24.67
N TYR A 415 -21.41 -16.69 23.91
CA TYR A 415 -21.41 -16.91 22.45
C TYR A 415 -21.09 -18.36 22.07
N ALA A 416 -20.18 -19.01 22.80
CA ALA A 416 -19.69 -20.35 22.54
C ALA A 416 -19.52 -21.13 23.86
N PRO A 417 -20.62 -21.48 24.56
CA PRO A 417 -20.59 -22.06 25.92
C PRO A 417 -19.87 -23.42 26.03
N GLY A 418 -19.56 -24.08 24.91
CA GLY A 418 -18.73 -25.29 24.88
C GLY A 418 -17.22 -25.04 25.00
N ILE A 419 -16.78 -23.78 24.98
CA ILE A 419 -15.39 -23.36 25.11
C ILE A 419 -15.17 -22.84 26.52
N ASP A 420 -14.33 -23.52 27.30
CA ASP A 420 -13.99 -23.15 28.67
C ASP A 420 -12.64 -22.39 28.69
N VAL A 421 -12.72 -21.06 28.75
CA VAL A 421 -11.53 -20.20 28.76
C VAL A 421 -10.88 -20.22 30.14
N LYS A 422 -9.70 -20.85 30.23
CA LYS A 422 -8.91 -20.93 31.46
C LYS A 422 -8.07 -19.69 31.75
N GLY A 423 -7.82 -18.87 30.74
CA GLY A 423 -7.12 -17.60 30.89
C GLY A 423 -6.75 -16.94 29.57
N THR A 424 -6.29 -15.70 29.67
CA THR A 424 -5.97 -14.83 28.53
C THR A 424 -4.54 -14.29 28.65
N ALA A 425 -3.69 -14.56 27.66
CA ALA A 425 -2.36 -13.98 27.55
C ALA A 425 -2.31 -12.95 26.43
N VAL A 426 -2.06 -11.69 26.78
CA VAL A 426 -2.01 -10.58 25.82
C VAL A 426 -0.66 -9.89 25.84
N VAL A 427 -0.14 -9.59 24.65
CA VAL A 427 1.16 -8.94 24.47
C VAL A 427 0.95 -7.60 23.77
N ALA A 428 1.28 -6.50 24.46
CA ALA A 428 1.00 -5.14 24.02
C ALA A 428 -0.42 -4.99 23.43
N PRO A 429 -1.50 -5.34 24.16
CA PRO A 429 -2.86 -5.23 23.62
C PRO A 429 -3.28 -3.78 23.34
N VAL A 430 -4.11 -3.58 22.32
CA VAL A 430 -4.90 -2.35 22.15
C VAL A 430 -6.17 -2.43 23.01
N ALA A 431 -6.03 -2.37 24.34
CA ALA A 431 -7.17 -2.54 25.26
C ALA A 431 -8.18 -1.37 25.22
N ASP A 432 -7.70 -0.15 24.95
CA ASP A 432 -8.49 1.08 24.89
C ASP A 432 -8.22 1.81 23.55
N PRO A 433 -8.95 1.47 22.47
CA PRO A 433 -8.80 2.13 21.18
C PRO A 433 -8.98 3.66 21.24
N PRO A 434 -9.94 4.24 21.99
CA PRO A 434 -10.02 5.69 22.17
C PRO A 434 -8.77 6.33 22.79
N ALA A 435 -8.18 5.72 23.82
CA ALA A 435 -6.96 6.24 24.44
C ALA A 435 -5.78 6.18 23.48
N LEU A 436 -5.63 5.07 22.75
CA LEU A 436 -4.60 4.96 21.72
C LEU A 436 -4.79 6.00 20.60
N ALA A 437 -6.02 6.20 20.14
CA ALA A 437 -6.32 7.19 19.11
C ALA A 437 -5.94 8.61 19.56
N ARG A 438 -6.31 9.01 20.79
CA ARG A 438 -5.93 10.32 21.35
C ARG A 438 -4.41 10.50 21.42
N GLU A 439 -3.70 9.47 21.86
CA GLU A 439 -2.24 9.49 21.96
C GLU A 439 -1.58 9.64 20.58
N LEU A 440 -1.97 8.82 19.61
CA LEU A 440 -1.43 8.86 18.25
C LEU A 440 -1.73 10.16 17.50
N LEU A 441 -2.92 10.74 17.71
CA LEU A 441 -3.35 11.97 17.05
C LEU A 441 -2.80 13.25 17.72
N SER A 442 -2.23 13.15 18.92
CA SER A 442 -1.58 14.28 19.60
C SER A 442 -0.22 14.66 19.01
N GLY A 443 0.42 13.72 18.30
CA GLY A 443 1.72 13.89 17.65
C GLY A 443 1.65 14.60 16.29
N PRO A 444 2.80 14.91 15.68
CA PRO A 444 2.83 15.49 14.34
C PRO A 444 2.21 14.53 13.31
N PRO A 445 1.57 15.07 12.24
CA PRO A 445 1.05 14.26 11.16
C PRO A 445 2.13 13.34 10.60
N ASN A 446 1.80 12.06 10.45
CA ASN A 446 2.71 11.07 9.90
C ASN A 446 1.97 10.14 8.94
N ALA A 447 2.64 9.73 7.87
CA ALA A 447 1.99 8.95 6.81
C ALA A 447 1.67 7.52 7.22
N MET A 448 2.42 6.95 8.18
CA MET A 448 2.11 5.62 8.73
C MET A 448 0.78 5.65 9.51
N LEU A 449 0.57 6.68 10.33
CA LEU A 449 -0.69 6.95 11.02
C LEU A 449 -1.81 7.20 10.02
N SER A 450 -1.55 7.81 8.88
CA SER A 450 -2.57 7.96 7.84
C SER A 450 -3.03 6.61 7.30
N VAL A 451 -2.12 5.64 7.11
CA VAL A 451 -2.46 4.26 6.71
C VAL A 451 -3.24 3.56 7.82
N ILE A 452 -2.74 3.60 9.06
CA ILE A 452 -3.42 2.98 10.21
C ILE A 452 -4.83 3.56 10.42
N THR A 453 -4.98 4.87 10.25
CA THR A 453 -6.28 5.55 10.32
C THR A 453 -7.26 4.99 9.29
N SER A 454 -6.80 4.71 8.06
CA SER A 454 -7.65 4.10 7.03
C SER A 454 -8.10 2.69 7.45
N TRP A 455 -7.22 1.90 8.08
CA TRP A 455 -7.54 0.57 8.60
C TRP A 455 -8.55 0.58 9.75
N VAL A 456 -8.70 1.68 10.47
CA VAL A 456 -9.78 1.84 11.45
C VAL A 456 -11.04 2.37 10.77
N LEU A 457 -10.93 3.50 10.10
CA LEU A 457 -12.07 4.27 9.62
C LEU A 457 -12.92 3.51 8.60
N VAL A 458 -12.30 2.81 7.65
CA VAL A 458 -13.04 2.09 6.60
C VAL A 458 -13.80 0.90 7.18
N PRO A 459 -13.18 -0.05 7.91
CA PRO A 459 -13.90 -1.09 8.64
C PRO A 459 -15.05 -0.60 9.53
N TYR A 460 -14.83 0.50 10.25
CA TYR A 460 -15.87 1.09 11.09
C TYR A 460 -17.04 1.62 10.25
N SER A 461 -16.77 2.26 9.11
CA SER A 461 -17.83 2.74 8.20
C SER A 461 -18.59 1.62 7.48
N GLU A 462 -17.96 0.47 7.24
CA GLU A 462 -18.61 -0.70 6.65
C GLU A 462 -19.44 -1.50 7.67
N THR A 463 -19.06 -1.41 8.94
CA THR A 463 -19.69 -2.16 10.03
C THR A 463 -20.83 -1.38 10.68
N TYR A 464 -20.63 -0.10 10.96
CA TYR A 464 -21.54 0.73 11.72
C TYR A 464 -22.26 1.73 10.81
N ALA A 465 -23.59 1.59 10.71
CA ALA A 465 -24.41 2.42 9.83
C ALA A 465 -24.41 3.92 10.18
N ASP A 466 -23.99 4.30 11.39
CA ASP A 466 -23.89 5.70 11.83
C ASP A 466 -22.49 6.31 11.62
N VAL A 467 -21.52 5.55 11.12
CA VAL A 467 -20.18 6.04 10.77
C VAL A 467 -20.08 6.17 9.25
N HIS A 468 -20.15 7.40 8.72
CA HIS A 468 -19.95 7.62 7.30
C HIS A 468 -18.52 8.05 7.00
N LEU A 469 -17.86 7.35 6.07
CA LEU A 469 -16.47 7.64 5.70
C LEU A 469 -16.26 9.11 5.28
N ASP A 470 -17.21 9.68 4.52
CA ASP A 470 -17.10 11.04 3.97
C ASP A 470 -17.17 12.14 5.03
N ASP A 471 -17.59 11.83 6.26
CA ASP A 471 -17.63 12.79 7.39
C ASP A 471 -16.23 13.05 7.98
N TYR A 472 -15.25 12.18 7.71
CA TYR A 472 -13.92 12.21 8.35
C TYR A 472 -12.75 12.44 7.37
N ILE A 473 -13.03 12.44 6.07
CA ILE A 473 -12.01 12.56 5.02
C ILE A 473 -12.16 13.87 4.24
N ALA A 474 -11.04 14.37 3.70
CA ALA A 474 -11.07 15.51 2.81
C ALA A 474 -11.78 15.19 1.47
N GLU A 475 -12.44 16.19 0.88
CA GLU A 475 -13.10 16.06 -0.42
C GLU A 475 -12.13 15.54 -1.50
N GLY A 476 -12.56 14.51 -2.25
CA GLY A 476 -11.73 13.85 -3.27
C GLY A 476 -10.69 12.87 -2.73
N SER A 477 -10.62 12.63 -1.40
CA SER A 477 -9.64 11.71 -0.80
C SER A 477 -10.17 10.28 -0.64
N ARG A 478 -11.44 10.03 -0.99
CA ARG A 478 -12.11 8.73 -0.79
C ARG A 478 -11.38 7.57 -1.48
N SER A 479 -11.04 7.74 -2.75
CA SER A 479 -10.33 6.71 -3.52
C SER A 479 -8.95 6.41 -2.93
N ILE A 480 -8.23 7.42 -2.46
CA ILE A 480 -6.92 7.29 -1.81
C ILE A 480 -7.04 6.52 -0.50
N VAL A 481 -8.01 6.87 0.35
CA VAL A 481 -8.23 6.19 1.64
C VAL A 481 -8.62 4.73 1.42
N LEU A 482 -9.51 4.45 0.47
CA LEU A 482 -9.87 3.06 0.13
C LEU A 482 -8.68 2.29 -0.44
N GLU A 483 -7.88 2.87 -1.32
CA GLU A 483 -6.66 2.23 -1.86
C GLU A 483 -5.65 1.92 -0.76
N MET A 484 -5.47 2.83 0.23
CA MET A 484 -4.58 2.60 1.37
C MET A 484 -5.01 1.39 2.20
N THR A 485 -6.32 1.12 2.31
CA THR A 485 -6.82 -0.07 3.02
C THR A 485 -6.58 -1.38 2.29
N GLN A 486 -6.40 -1.35 0.97
CA GLN A 486 -6.16 -2.56 0.17
C GLN A 486 -4.72 -3.09 0.28
N ARG A 487 -3.83 -2.39 1.00
CA ARG A 487 -2.41 -2.75 1.12
C ARG A 487 -2.13 -3.51 2.41
N CYS A 488 -1.35 -4.59 2.32
CA CYS A 488 -0.87 -5.30 3.51
C CYS A 488 0.45 -4.70 4.02
N PRO A 489 0.71 -4.57 5.35
CA PRO A 489 1.87 -3.89 5.95
C PRO A 489 3.24 -4.32 5.41
N SER A 490 3.36 -5.58 5.00
CA SER A 490 4.59 -6.20 4.52
C SER A 490 4.82 -6.07 3.01
N GLU A 491 3.88 -5.50 2.26
CA GLU A 491 4.01 -5.31 0.83
C GLU A 491 4.89 -4.09 0.53
N PRO A 492 5.80 -4.17 -0.43
CA PRO A 492 6.58 -3.01 -0.84
C PRO A 492 5.72 -1.81 -1.30
N GLY A 493 4.47 -2.07 -1.71
CA GLY A 493 3.46 -1.06 -2.05
C GLY A 493 3.00 -0.16 -0.88
N VAL A 494 3.19 -0.58 0.37
CA VAL A 494 2.94 0.29 1.55
C VAL A 494 3.89 1.47 1.55
N VAL A 495 5.16 1.27 1.15
CA VAL A 495 6.13 2.37 1.03
C VAL A 495 5.67 3.40 0.00
N VAL A 496 5.06 2.95 -1.10
CA VAL A 496 4.49 3.84 -2.13
C VAL A 496 3.24 4.57 -1.62
N SER A 497 2.39 3.90 -0.85
CA SER A 497 1.20 4.49 -0.22
C SER A 497 1.59 5.52 0.85
N VAL A 498 2.62 5.22 1.64
CA VAL A 498 3.24 6.15 2.61
C VAL A 498 3.84 7.35 1.89
N LEU A 499 4.58 7.18 0.80
CA LEU A 499 5.14 8.28 0.01
C LEU A 499 4.06 9.14 -0.65
N THR A 500 2.97 8.53 -1.12
CA THR A 500 1.80 9.23 -1.69
C THR A 500 1.08 10.02 -0.60
N ALA A 501 0.85 9.39 0.56
CA ALA A 501 0.28 10.07 1.73
C ALA A 501 1.16 11.23 2.20
N LEU A 502 2.49 11.10 2.25
CA LEU A 502 3.40 12.21 2.55
C LEU A 502 3.29 13.33 1.51
N GLY A 503 3.28 12.99 0.23
CA GLY A 503 3.21 13.97 -0.85
C GLY A 503 1.86 14.70 -0.99
N VAL A 504 0.76 14.09 -0.53
CA VAL A 504 -0.58 14.71 -0.47
C VAL A 504 -0.78 15.47 0.85
N SER A 505 -0.29 14.93 1.98
CA SER A 505 -0.48 15.50 3.32
C SER A 505 0.37 16.72 3.63
N GLU A 506 1.46 16.99 2.88
CA GLU A 506 2.29 18.19 3.06
C GLU A 506 1.51 19.50 2.82
N ASP A 507 0.47 19.50 1.97
CA ASP A 507 -0.31 20.71 1.62
C ASP A 507 -1.80 20.63 2.03
N ARG A 508 -2.39 19.43 2.26
CA ARG A 508 -3.76 19.24 2.78
C ARG A 508 -3.89 17.94 3.62
N PRO A 509 -4.44 17.99 4.85
CA PRO A 509 -4.62 16.77 5.64
C PRO A 509 -5.66 15.85 5.00
N LEU A 510 -5.35 14.55 4.93
CA LEU A 510 -6.23 13.51 4.37
C LEU A 510 -7.51 13.34 5.20
N TYR A 511 -7.39 13.52 6.51
CA TYR A 511 -8.45 13.45 7.49
C TYR A 511 -8.65 14.84 8.09
N ASN A 512 -9.87 15.37 8.02
CA ASN A 512 -10.20 16.76 8.36
C ASN A 512 -11.18 16.89 9.53
N ALA A 513 -11.47 15.79 10.23
CA ALA A 513 -12.33 15.75 11.42
C ALA A 513 -11.59 15.13 12.63
N ASP A 514 -12.13 15.36 13.82
CA ASP A 514 -11.68 14.67 15.04
C ASP A 514 -12.12 13.20 14.99
N LEU A 515 -11.13 12.30 14.93
CA LEU A 515 -11.35 10.86 14.84
C LEU A 515 -11.66 10.22 16.20
N THR A 516 -11.68 11.01 17.28
CA THR A 516 -11.98 10.57 18.64
C THR A 516 -13.33 11.06 19.16
N ASP A 517 -14.08 11.82 18.36
CA ASP A 517 -15.41 12.34 18.68
C ASP A 517 -16.49 11.79 17.72
N GLY A 518 -17.74 12.22 17.91
CA GLY A 518 -18.86 11.89 17.03
C GLY A 518 -19.20 10.41 17.03
N ALA A 519 -19.71 9.91 15.89
CA ALA A 519 -20.09 8.51 15.77
C ALA A 519 -18.88 7.57 15.89
N LEU A 520 -17.74 7.92 15.26
CA LEU A 520 -16.53 7.11 15.30
C LEU A 520 -15.98 7.02 16.72
N GLY A 521 -15.85 8.14 17.44
CA GLY A 521 -15.39 8.16 18.83
C GLY A 521 -16.24 7.28 19.75
N ARG A 522 -17.58 7.35 19.62
CA ARG A 522 -18.49 6.45 20.36
C ARG A 522 -18.26 4.98 20.02
N ARG A 523 -18.13 4.64 18.74
CA ARG A 523 -17.87 3.25 18.32
C ARG A 523 -16.51 2.75 18.79
N LEU A 524 -15.48 3.60 18.80
CA LEU A 524 -14.18 3.24 19.38
C LEU A 524 -14.33 2.92 20.87
N ALA A 525 -15.10 3.71 21.62
CA ALA A 525 -15.36 3.47 23.04
C ALA A 525 -16.16 2.19 23.29
N GLU A 526 -17.14 1.87 22.46
CA GLU A 526 -17.89 0.61 22.51
C GLU A 526 -17.02 -0.63 22.23
N ASN A 527 -15.87 -0.45 21.57
CA ASN A 527 -14.91 -1.52 21.30
C ASN A 527 -13.73 -1.54 22.29
N ALA A 528 -13.70 -0.69 23.31
CA ALA A 528 -12.72 -0.84 24.39
C ALA A 528 -13.03 -2.07 25.25
N MET A 529 -11.99 -2.80 25.67
CA MET A 529 -12.11 -3.94 26.59
C MET A 529 -11.18 -3.71 27.79
N THR A 530 -11.64 -2.84 28.69
CA THR A 530 -10.86 -2.39 29.86
C THR A 530 -11.37 -2.95 31.19
N GLU A 531 -12.45 -3.73 31.17
CA GLU A 531 -13.09 -4.34 32.35
C GLU A 531 -12.48 -5.71 32.69
N PRO A 532 -12.66 -6.21 33.93
CA PRO A 532 -12.20 -7.54 34.34
C PRO A 532 -12.83 -8.67 33.51
N LEU A 533 -12.03 -9.68 33.17
CA LEU A 533 -12.47 -10.86 32.40
C LEU A 533 -12.91 -12.02 33.29
N GLY A 534 -12.64 -12.00 34.59
CA GLY A 534 -12.99 -13.05 35.55
C GLY A 534 -12.11 -14.30 35.48
N THR A 535 -11.35 -14.49 34.39
CA THR A 535 -10.35 -15.55 34.24
C THR A 535 -8.93 -14.99 34.40
N PRO A 536 -7.94 -15.77 34.86
CA PRO A 536 -6.58 -15.28 35.01
C PRO A 536 -5.97 -14.66 33.75
N MET A 537 -5.20 -13.57 33.92
CA MET A 537 -4.56 -12.86 32.80
C MET A 537 -3.04 -12.84 32.90
N LEU A 538 -2.37 -12.93 31.74
CA LEU A 538 -0.95 -12.65 31.55
C LEU A 538 -0.76 -11.48 30.59
N VAL A 539 -0.23 -10.35 31.06
CA VAL A 539 -0.01 -9.15 30.24
C VAL A 539 1.48 -8.88 30.08
N ALA A 540 1.98 -8.70 28.87
CA ALA A 540 3.39 -8.35 28.67
C ALA A 540 3.59 -7.30 27.58
N TRP A 541 4.64 -6.49 27.69
CA TRP A 541 5.00 -5.53 26.64
C TRP A 541 6.50 -5.20 26.67
N GLY A 542 6.99 -4.59 25.59
CA GLY A 542 8.34 -4.05 25.51
C GLY A 542 8.45 -2.68 26.18
N ALA A 543 9.53 -2.43 26.91
CA ALA A 543 9.72 -1.13 27.55
C ALA A 543 9.94 0.01 26.53
N ASP A 544 10.41 -0.33 25.33
CA ASP A 544 10.72 0.58 24.23
C ASP A 544 9.69 0.44 23.09
N ASP A 545 8.47 -0.03 23.40
CA ASP A 545 7.39 -0.18 22.43
C ASP A 545 7.07 1.15 21.74
N GLU A 546 7.36 1.18 20.43
CA GLU A 546 7.25 2.34 19.56
C GLU A 546 5.89 2.46 18.87
N VAL A 547 5.02 1.46 19.02
CA VAL A 547 3.70 1.38 18.36
C VAL A 547 2.58 1.65 19.35
N ILE A 548 2.60 0.98 20.50
CA ILE A 548 1.62 1.18 21.58
C ILE A 548 2.35 1.70 22.81
N PRO A 549 2.15 2.97 23.17
CA PRO A 549 2.91 3.60 24.25
C PRO A 549 2.82 2.80 25.56
N PRO A 550 3.97 2.46 26.19
CA PRO A 550 4.02 1.65 27.40
C PRO A 550 3.21 2.20 28.59
N GLN A 551 2.91 3.50 28.59
CA GLN A 551 2.04 4.11 29.61
C GLN A 551 0.62 3.55 29.56
N LEU A 552 0.04 3.36 28.36
CA LEU A 552 -1.30 2.80 28.20
C LEU A 552 -1.38 1.37 28.76
N GLN A 553 -0.31 0.59 28.62
CA GLN A 553 -0.22 -0.76 29.18
C GLN A 553 -0.17 -0.74 30.71
N ARG A 554 0.58 0.20 31.30
CA ARG A 554 0.63 0.38 32.75
C ARG A 554 -0.74 0.81 33.30
N ASP A 555 -1.39 1.78 32.66
CA ASP A 555 -2.68 2.29 33.10
C ASP A 555 -3.75 1.20 33.04
N TYR A 556 -3.75 0.39 31.98
CA TYR A 556 -4.64 -0.76 31.85
C TYR A 556 -4.44 -1.80 32.96
N VAL A 557 -3.20 -2.22 33.22
CA VAL A 557 -2.90 -3.18 34.30
C VAL A 557 -3.28 -2.60 35.66
N GLN A 558 -3.00 -1.33 35.93
CA GLN A 558 -3.36 -0.68 37.19
C GLN A 558 -4.88 -0.64 37.40
N LYS A 559 -5.65 -0.34 36.34
CA LYS A 559 -7.12 -0.41 36.39
C LYS A 559 -7.60 -1.81 36.75
N LEU A 560 -7.15 -2.84 36.02
CA LEU A 560 -7.53 -4.23 36.28
C LEU A 560 -7.21 -4.67 37.72
N CYS A 561 -6.02 -4.31 38.20
CA CYS A 561 -5.60 -4.60 39.55
C CYS A 561 -6.45 -3.90 40.61
N ALA A 562 -6.85 -2.65 40.37
CA ALA A 562 -7.75 -1.91 41.25
C ALA A 562 -9.16 -2.53 41.30
N GLU A 563 -9.58 -3.19 40.23
CA GLU A 563 -10.88 -3.86 40.09
C GLU A 563 -10.85 -5.35 40.52
N GLY A 564 -9.72 -5.83 41.07
CA GLY A 564 -9.59 -7.17 41.63
C GLY A 564 -9.40 -8.30 40.60
N GLN A 565 -9.10 -7.96 39.35
CA GLN A 565 -8.75 -8.94 38.32
C GLN A 565 -7.39 -9.59 38.65
N PRO A 566 -7.28 -10.93 38.66
CA PRO A 566 -5.98 -11.59 38.79
C PRO A 566 -5.13 -11.35 37.53
N VAL A 567 -4.06 -10.56 37.64
CA VAL A 567 -3.19 -10.20 36.52
C VAL A 567 -1.73 -10.48 36.87
N ARG A 568 -1.12 -11.43 36.15
CA ARG A 568 0.33 -11.49 36.05
C ARG A 568 0.77 -10.56 34.94
N TRP A 569 1.72 -9.67 35.20
CA TRP A 569 2.25 -8.80 34.16
C TRP A 569 3.77 -8.72 34.14
N ALA A 570 4.34 -8.36 32.99
CA ALA A 570 5.79 -8.16 32.85
C ALA A 570 6.13 -7.13 31.76
N THR A 571 6.98 -6.17 32.12
CA THR A 571 7.65 -5.29 31.15
C THR A 571 9.06 -5.83 30.85
N TYR A 572 9.46 -5.79 29.57
CA TYR A 572 10.77 -6.27 29.14
C TYR A 572 11.65 -5.10 28.67
N ALA A 573 12.70 -4.78 29.44
CA ALA A 573 13.68 -3.76 29.06
C ALA A 573 14.44 -4.14 27.78
N GLY A 574 14.64 -3.15 26.88
CA GLY A 574 15.34 -3.32 25.61
C GLY A 574 14.51 -4.04 24.53
N TYR A 575 13.19 -4.14 24.71
CA TYR A 575 12.28 -4.82 23.78
C TYR A 575 11.40 -3.76 23.10
N ASP A 576 11.35 -3.81 21.77
CA ASP A 576 10.42 -3.08 20.91
C ASP A 576 9.03 -3.75 20.87
N HIS A 577 8.12 -3.26 20.02
CA HIS A 577 6.76 -3.78 19.89
C HIS A 577 6.66 -5.27 19.51
N LEU A 578 7.57 -5.78 18.68
CA LEU A 578 7.53 -7.16 18.16
C LEU A 578 8.40 -8.12 18.98
N ARG A 579 9.48 -7.63 19.58
CA ARG A 579 10.48 -8.44 20.27
C ARG A 579 9.90 -9.42 21.29
N PRO A 580 8.86 -9.09 22.09
CA PRO A 580 8.28 -10.02 23.05
C PRO A 580 7.77 -11.34 22.44
N ILE A 581 7.26 -11.33 21.20
CA ILE A 581 6.69 -12.51 20.54
C ILE A 581 7.69 -13.28 19.66
N LEU A 582 8.84 -12.69 19.36
CA LEU A 582 9.83 -13.29 18.46
C LEU A 582 10.67 -14.41 19.14
N PRO A 583 11.24 -15.34 18.35
CA PRO A 583 12.13 -16.37 18.88
C PRO A 583 13.25 -15.82 19.75
N LYS A 584 13.59 -16.57 20.82
CA LYS A 584 14.57 -16.22 21.86
C LYS A 584 14.16 -15.07 22.80
N SER A 585 12.92 -14.57 22.70
CA SER A 585 12.36 -13.68 23.71
C SER A 585 12.31 -14.37 25.09
N ARG A 586 12.64 -13.61 26.14
CA ARG A 586 12.53 -14.04 27.54
C ARG A 586 11.08 -14.23 27.99
N PHE A 587 10.12 -13.73 27.23
CA PHE A 587 8.70 -13.90 27.50
C PHE A 587 8.17 -15.28 27.11
N LEU A 588 8.68 -15.90 26.04
CA LEU A 588 8.12 -17.16 25.53
C LEU A 588 8.13 -18.31 26.55
N PRO A 589 9.18 -18.53 27.37
CA PRO A 589 9.13 -19.52 28.44
C PRO A 589 8.09 -19.19 29.53
N VAL A 590 7.83 -17.91 29.79
CA VAL A 590 6.81 -17.46 30.75
C VAL A 590 5.41 -17.72 30.20
N LEU A 591 5.15 -17.34 28.95
CA LEU A 591 3.89 -17.62 28.25
C LEU A 591 3.56 -19.12 28.27
N TYR A 592 4.52 -19.96 27.88
CA TYR A 592 4.35 -21.40 27.85
C TYR A 592 4.09 -21.98 29.25
N SER A 593 4.93 -21.66 30.23
CA SER A 593 4.78 -22.20 31.59
C SER A 593 3.48 -21.76 32.27
N TRP A 594 3.08 -20.50 32.09
CA TRP A 594 1.82 -19.97 32.60
C TRP A 594 0.62 -20.70 31.96
N THR A 595 0.62 -20.84 30.64
CA THR A 595 -0.43 -21.56 29.91
C THR A 595 -0.51 -23.03 30.36
N LYS A 596 0.64 -23.69 30.49
CA LYS A 596 0.72 -25.08 30.94
C LYS A 596 0.12 -25.24 32.34
N ASN A 597 0.44 -24.35 33.26
CA ASN A 597 -0.07 -24.41 34.63
C ASN A 597 -1.60 -24.27 34.68
N LEU A 598 -2.17 -23.39 33.84
CA LEU A 598 -3.63 -23.24 33.73
C LEU A 598 -4.29 -24.52 33.22
N LEU A 599 -3.77 -25.08 32.11
CA LEU A 599 -4.32 -26.27 31.47
C LEU A 599 -4.17 -27.53 32.34
N GLU A 600 -3.17 -27.58 33.22
CA GLU A 600 -2.96 -28.68 34.16
C GLU A 600 -3.63 -28.45 35.53
N GLY A 601 -4.36 -27.34 35.71
CA GLY A 601 -5.07 -27.03 36.97
C GLY A 601 -4.13 -26.82 38.16
N ARG A 602 -2.92 -26.30 37.95
CA ARG A 602 -1.96 -26.04 39.03
C ARG A 602 -2.16 -24.63 39.61
N ASP A 603 -2.20 -24.51 40.94
CA ASP A 603 -2.39 -23.26 41.72
C ASP A 603 -1.22 -22.25 41.66
N GLN A 604 -0.52 -22.14 40.53
CA GLN A 604 0.69 -21.32 40.40
C GLN A 604 0.47 -19.98 39.67
N VAL A 605 -0.77 -19.52 39.50
CA VAL A 605 -0.98 -18.18 38.93
C VAL A 605 -0.67 -17.13 39.99
N VAL A 606 0.58 -16.67 39.97
CA VAL A 606 1.04 -15.57 40.81
C VAL A 606 0.42 -14.27 40.30
N ASP A 607 -0.44 -13.66 41.11
CA ASP A 607 -0.98 -12.33 40.87
C ASP A 607 0.12 -11.26 41.05
N GLY A 608 0.31 -10.46 40.00
CA GLY A 608 1.31 -9.40 39.94
C GLY A 608 0.80 -8.03 40.40
N CYS A 609 -0.46 -7.91 40.81
CA CYS A 609 -1.07 -6.64 41.21
C CYS A 609 -0.45 -5.96 42.45
N GLY A 610 0.44 -6.65 43.17
CA GLY A 610 1.22 -6.10 44.29
C GLY A 610 2.71 -5.84 44.01
N LEU A 611 3.21 -6.19 42.82
CA LEU A 611 4.61 -5.98 42.44
C LEU A 611 4.75 -4.58 41.85
N ARG A 612 5.37 -3.64 42.60
CA ARG A 612 5.71 -2.30 42.11
C ARG A 612 7.09 -2.24 41.48
#